data_AF-A0A0A8X235-F1
#
_entry.id   AF-A0A0A8X235-F1
#
_cell.length_a   1.000
_cell.length_b   1.000
_cell.length_c   1.000
_cell.angle_alpha   90.00
_cell.angle_beta   90.00
_cell.angle_gamma   90.00
#
_symmetry.space_group_name_H-M   'P 1'
#
loop_
_entity.id
_entity.type
_entity.pdbx_description
1 polymer ?
#
loop_
_entity_poly.entity_id
_entity_poly.type
_entity_poly.pdbx_seq_one_letter_code
_entity_poly.pdbx_strand_id
1 'polypeptide(L)'
;MGLVSIVAREDFISLVTDYGTHQKADDIRFKELIPNTAVIAFSGDEEYALMAASAAEILVNQGMSLKELAESIQSSIKNSILMVDERPFEAVVAGYSQNGEAQYHVISNIKPLESYYPRTGESLYYVNGHESMLVLEKSLKIYGMGTADQAQAAQTHLLQEASKFIPNVHTIASSHILKKAN
;
A
#
# COMPACT_ATOMS: atom_id res chain seq x y z
N MET A 1 -4.96 8.47 10.91
CA MET A 1 -4.18 7.64 9.97
C MET A 1 -4.45 8.17 8.58
N GLY A 2 -3.43 8.29 7.74
CA GLY A 2 -3.60 8.69 6.34
C GLY A 2 -4.29 7.60 5.51
N LEU A 3 -4.16 7.69 4.20
CA LEU A 3 -4.71 6.75 3.24
C LEU A 3 -3.58 6.02 2.50
N VAL A 4 -3.71 4.70 2.35
CA VAL A 4 -2.93 3.88 1.42
C VAL A 4 -3.90 3.09 0.55
N SER A 5 -3.79 3.26 -0.77
CA SER A 5 -4.62 2.60 -1.76
C SER A 5 -3.77 1.88 -2.78
N ILE A 6 -4.25 0.73 -3.23
CA ILE A 6 -3.67 -0.08 -4.30
C ILE A 6 -4.75 -0.49 -5.31
N VAL A 7 -4.38 -0.51 -6.58
CA VAL A 7 -5.06 -1.24 -7.64
C VAL A 7 -4.02 -2.12 -8.33
N ALA A 8 -4.25 -3.42 -8.35
CA ALA A 8 -3.30 -4.41 -8.87
C ALA A 8 -3.93 -5.24 -9.99
N ARG A 9 -3.18 -5.37 -11.08
CA ARG A 9 -3.46 -6.22 -12.23
C ARG A 9 -2.21 -6.99 -12.62
N GLU A 10 -2.35 -7.93 -13.54
CA GLU A 10 -1.24 -8.75 -14.03
C GLU A 10 -0.13 -7.95 -14.72
N ASP A 11 -0.45 -6.76 -15.27
CA ASP A 11 0.42 -5.92 -16.09
C ASP A 11 0.88 -4.63 -15.37
N PHE A 12 0.16 -4.18 -14.34
CA PHE A 12 0.55 -3.04 -13.53
C PHE A 12 0.07 -3.14 -12.08
N ILE A 13 0.78 -2.44 -11.20
CA ILE A 13 0.36 -2.16 -9.82
C ILE A 13 0.43 -0.64 -9.62
N SER A 14 -0.69 -0.04 -9.22
CA SER A 14 -0.81 1.38 -8.90
C SER A 14 -1.02 1.57 -7.41
N LEU A 15 -0.12 2.30 -6.77
CA LEU A 15 -0.18 2.64 -5.35
C LEU A 15 -0.32 4.16 -5.18
N VAL A 16 -1.20 4.56 -4.29
CA VAL A 16 -1.44 5.97 -3.95
C VAL A 16 -1.54 6.11 -2.43
N THR A 17 -0.81 7.05 -1.88
CA THR A 17 -0.92 7.47 -0.48
C THR A 17 -1.21 8.96 -0.39
N ASP A 18 -1.79 9.42 0.72
CA ASP A 18 -1.87 10.84 1.02
C ASP A 18 -0.67 11.29 1.88
N TYR A 19 -0.56 12.60 2.12
CA TYR A 19 0.53 13.20 2.92
C TYR A 19 0.33 13.11 4.44
N GLY A 20 -0.83 12.66 4.93
CA GLY A 20 -1.14 12.57 6.37
C GLY A 20 -0.95 13.89 7.16
N THR A 21 -1.15 13.85 8.48
CA THR A 21 -1.02 15.03 9.38
C THR A 21 0.30 15.09 10.17
N HIS A 22 1.15 14.06 10.09
CA HIS A 22 2.37 13.94 10.87
C HIS A 22 3.56 13.60 9.97
N GLN A 23 4.16 14.57 9.28
CA GLN A 23 5.42 14.31 8.57
C GLN A 23 6.38 15.49 8.69
N LYS A 24 7.51 15.27 9.38
CA LYS A 24 8.71 16.11 9.30
C LYS A 24 9.68 15.44 8.32
N ALA A 25 10.21 16.24 7.38
CA ALA A 25 11.46 16.12 6.61
C ALA A 25 11.85 14.82 5.87
N ASP A 26 11.63 13.61 6.37
CA ASP A 26 12.13 12.37 5.76
C ASP A 26 10.97 11.49 5.24
N ASP A 27 10.57 11.80 4.00
CA ASP A 27 9.45 11.23 3.22
C ASP A 27 9.58 9.72 2.92
N ILE A 28 9.22 8.84 3.85
CA ILE A 28 9.03 7.41 3.53
C ILE A 28 7.54 7.09 3.36
N ARG A 29 6.98 7.52 2.22
CA ARG A 29 5.62 7.14 1.78
C ARG A 29 5.62 5.86 0.95
N PHE A 30 6.69 5.73 0.17
CA PHE A 30 7.03 4.55 -0.58
C PHE A 30 8.49 4.23 -0.31
N LYS A 31 8.82 2.94 -0.26
CA LYS A 31 10.18 2.47 -0.40
C LYS A 31 10.18 1.41 -1.49
N GLU A 32 10.93 1.69 -2.55
CA GLU A 32 11.25 0.67 -3.54
C GLU A 32 12.18 -0.36 -2.87
N LEU A 33 11.74 -1.61 -2.83
CA LEU A 33 12.45 -2.70 -2.18
C LEU A 33 13.38 -3.42 -3.15
N ILE A 34 12.86 -3.68 -4.36
CA ILE A 34 13.60 -4.24 -5.47
C ILE A 34 13.27 -3.37 -6.69
N PRO A 35 14.27 -2.79 -7.37
CA PRO A 35 14.04 -1.92 -8.51
C PRO A 35 13.07 -2.51 -9.54
N ASN A 36 12.02 -1.75 -9.88
CA ASN A 36 10.96 -2.10 -10.82
C ASN A 36 10.17 -3.38 -10.51
N THR A 37 10.37 -3.99 -9.34
CA THR A 37 9.83 -5.32 -9.03
C THR A 37 8.98 -5.32 -7.78
N ALA A 38 9.41 -4.60 -6.73
CA ALA A 38 8.73 -4.61 -5.44
C ALA A 38 8.83 -3.26 -4.74
N VAL A 39 7.73 -2.88 -4.09
CA VAL A 39 7.59 -1.63 -3.35
C VAL A 39 6.75 -1.87 -2.10
N ILE A 40 7.00 -1.06 -1.07
CA ILE A 40 6.14 -0.96 0.10
C ILE A 40 5.59 0.46 0.21
N ALA A 41 4.30 0.58 0.48
CA ALA A 41 3.60 1.85 0.72
C ALA A 41 3.05 1.87 2.14
N PHE A 42 3.05 3.04 2.80
CA PHE A 42 2.72 3.16 4.21
C PHE A 42 1.54 4.11 4.46
N SER A 43 0.76 3.81 5.50
CA SER A 43 -0.16 4.74 6.12
C SER A 43 -0.19 4.53 7.64
N GLY A 44 0.03 5.61 8.40
CA GLY A 44 0.00 5.55 9.86
C GLY A 44 1.17 6.28 10.48
N ASP A 45 1.59 5.77 11.65
CA ASP A 45 2.67 6.34 12.43
C ASP A 45 4.02 6.19 11.72
N GLU A 46 4.82 7.27 11.76
CA GLU A 46 6.13 7.37 11.10
C GLU A 46 7.14 6.36 11.67
N GLU A 47 7.08 6.09 12.98
CA GLU A 47 7.99 5.13 13.62
C GLU A 47 7.76 3.72 13.10
N TYR A 48 6.49 3.31 12.96
CA TYR A 48 6.16 2.02 12.35
C TYR A 48 6.53 1.96 10.87
N ALA A 49 6.37 3.05 10.11
CA ALA A 49 6.77 3.11 8.70
C ALA A 49 8.29 2.92 8.55
N LEU A 50 9.10 3.60 9.38
CA LEU A 50 10.56 3.47 9.40
C LEU A 50 11.01 2.05 9.77
N MET A 51 10.40 1.46 10.80
CA MET A 51 10.66 0.08 11.20
C MET A 51 10.33 -0.90 10.07
N ALA A 52 9.17 -0.76 9.46
CA ALA A 52 8.72 -1.64 8.37
C ALA A 52 9.61 -1.49 7.12
N ALA A 53 9.98 -0.26 6.74
CA ALA A 53 10.88 -0.01 5.61
C ALA A 53 12.27 -0.63 5.85
N SER A 54 12.82 -0.44 7.05
CA SER A 54 14.14 -0.99 7.42
C SER A 54 14.12 -2.52 7.44
N ALA A 55 13.06 -3.12 8.00
CA ALA A 55 12.87 -4.57 7.99
C ALA A 55 12.74 -5.09 6.56
N ALA A 56 11.93 -4.45 5.73
CA ALA A 56 11.74 -4.86 4.34
C ALA A 56 13.06 -4.88 3.55
N GLU A 57 13.89 -3.85 3.70
CA GLU A 57 15.20 -3.75 3.03
C GLU A 57 16.15 -4.89 3.45
N ILE A 58 16.20 -5.22 4.74
CA ILE A 58 17.01 -6.34 5.25
C ILE A 58 16.51 -7.68 4.70
N LEU A 59 15.20 -7.92 4.74
CA LEU A 59 14.60 -9.20 4.36
C LEU A 59 14.67 -9.47 2.85
N VAL A 60 14.56 -8.42 2.02
CA VAL A 60 14.81 -8.52 0.58
C VAL A 60 16.24 -8.96 0.30
N ASN A 61 17.22 -8.38 1.00
CA ASN A 61 18.64 -8.76 0.83
C ASN A 61 18.92 -10.21 1.28
N GLN A 62 18.03 -10.81 2.07
CA GLN A 62 18.10 -12.23 2.46
C GLN A 62 17.40 -13.16 1.45
N GLY A 63 16.83 -12.63 0.37
CA GLY A 63 16.17 -13.40 -0.69
C GLY A 63 14.76 -13.88 -0.34
N MET A 64 14.12 -13.28 0.66
CA MET A 64 12.73 -13.62 1.01
C MET A 64 11.74 -13.25 -0.09
N SER A 65 10.71 -14.06 -0.26
CA SER A 65 9.56 -13.71 -1.09
C SER A 65 8.77 -12.54 -0.50
N LEU A 66 7.95 -11.87 -1.31
CA LEU A 66 7.12 -10.74 -0.86
C LEU A 66 6.16 -11.13 0.27
N LYS A 67 5.66 -12.37 0.25
CA LYS A 67 4.79 -12.90 1.30
C LYS A 67 5.56 -13.10 2.62
N GLU A 68 6.72 -13.75 2.57
CA GLU A 68 7.56 -13.99 3.76
C GLU A 68 8.02 -12.66 4.38
N LEU A 69 8.34 -11.68 3.53
CA LEU A 69 8.67 -10.32 3.95
C LEU A 69 7.48 -9.67 4.67
N ALA A 70 6.27 -9.75 4.11
CA ALA A 70 5.07 -9.19 4.74
C ALA A 70 4.70 -9.88 6.06
N GLU A 71 4.81 -11.21 6.13
CA GLU A 71 4.61 -11.98 7.36
C GLU A 71 5.60 -11.59 8.45
N SER A 72 6.88 -11.45 8.08
CA SER A 72 7.95 -11.06 9.00
C SER A 72 7.75 -9.65 9.53
N ILE A 73 7.44 -8.67 8.67
CA ILE A 73 7.15 -7.29 9.09
C ILE A 73 5.94 -7.27 10.03
N GLN A 74 4.86 -7.98 9.69
CA GLN A 74 3.68 -8.00 10.55
C GLN A 74 3.98 -8.61 11.93
N SER A 75 4.76 -9.69 11.98
CA SER A 75 5.21 -10.30 13.23
C SER A 75 6.04 -9.33 14.06
N SER A 76 6.98 -8.61 13.44
CA SER A 76 7.82 -7.60 14.13
C SER A 76 7.00 -6.45 14.70
N ILE A 77 6.01 -5.96 13.96
CA ILE A 77 5.15 -4.86 14.43
C ILE A 77 4.25 -5.33 15.56
N LYS A 78 3.69 -6.55 15.48
CA LYS A 78 2.85 -7.14 16.53
C LYS A 78 3.60 -7.40 17.84
N ASN A 79 4.88 -7.73 17.76
CA ASN A 79 5.73 -8.03 18.92
C ASN A 79 6.44 -6.79 19.48
N SER A 80 6.26 -5.61 18.89
CA SER A 80 6.97 -4.40 19.33
C SER A 80 6.44 -3.91 20.67
N ILE A 81 7.37 -3.58 21.59
CA ILE A 81 7.10 -2.92 22.88
C ILE A 81 6.39 -1.56 22.68
N LEU A 82 6.41 -1.02 21.45
CA LEU A 82 5.68 0.21 21.06
C LEU A 82 4.15 0.04 20.97
N MET A 83 3.61 -1.17 21.15
CA MET A 83 2.15 -1.42 21.24
C MET A 83 1.45 -0.69 22.39
N VAL A 84 2.21 -0.03 23.27
CA VAL A 84 1.70 0.71 24.44
C VAL A 84 0.68 1.79 24.06
N ASP A 85 0.71 2.32 22.82
CA ASP A 85 -0.17 3.41 22.39
C ASP A 85 -1.30 3.01 21.41
N GLU A 86 -1.45 1.72 21.05
CA GLU A 86 -2.49 1.20 20.12
C GLU A 86 -2.65 1.98 18.78
N ARG A 87 -1.63 2.74 18.36
CA ARG A 87 -1.76 3.62 17.19
C ARG A 87 -1.91 2.78 15.92
N PRO A 88 -2.94 3.03 15.09
CA PRO A 88 -3.17 2.22 13.91
C PRO A 88 -2.07 2.43 12.88
N PHE A 89 -1.59 1.32 12.32
CA PHE A 89 -0.63 1.27 11.23
C PHE A 89 -1.11 0.26 10.18
N GLU A 90 -1.05 0.67 8.92
CA GLU A 90 -1.23 -0.22 7.79
C GLU A 90 -0.17 0.06 6.71
N ALA A 91 0.30 -1.01 6.06
CA ALA A 91 1.20 -0.92 4.92
C ALA A 91 0.80 -1.91 3.84
N VAL A 92 1.20 -1.63 2.60
CA VAL A 92 0.98 -2.53 1.46
C VAL A 92 2.33 -2.84 0.83
N VAL A 93 2.74 -4.10 0.92
CA VAL A 93 3.86 -4.64 0.12
C VAL A 93 3.27 -5.14 -1.19
N ALA A 94 3.78 -4.69 -2.31
CA ALA A 94 3.28 -5.10 -3.62
C ALA A 94 4.42 -5.27 -4.63
N GLY A 95 4.21 -6.14 -5.60
CA GLY A 95 5.19 -6.40 -6.63
C GLY A 95 4.88 -7.62 -7.46
N TYR A 96 5.88 -8.09 -8.18
CA TYR A 96 5.79 -9.30 -9.00
C TYR A 96 6.59 -10.44 -8.36
N SER A 97 6.04 -11.66 -8.41
CA SER A 97 6.77 -12.88 -8.03
C SER A 97 7.93 -13.14 -9.00
N GLN A 98 8.80 -14.11 -8.67
CA GLN A 98 9.86 -14.56 -9.59
C GLN A 98 9.30 -15.09 -10.93
N ASN A 99 8.05 -15.57 -10.94
CA ASN A 99 7.34 -16.02 -12.14
C ASN A 99 6.62 -14.86 -12.87
N GLY A 100 6.76 -13.61 -12.39
CA GLY A 100 6.12 -12.44 -12.96
C GLY A 100 4.63 -12.32 -12.63
N GLU A 101 4.14 -12.99 -11.59
CA GLU A 101 2.75 -12.88 -11.14
C GLU A 101 2.61 -11.69 -10.19
N ALA A 102 1.64 -10.81 -10.46
CA ALA A 102 1.35 -9.71 -9.57
C ALA A 102 0.82 -10.22 -8.22
N GLN A 103 1.24 -9.58 -7.14
CA GLN A 103 0.76 -9.88 -5.79
C GLN A 103 0.86 -8.64 -4.90
N TYR A 104 0.01 -8.58 -3.89
CA TYR A 104 0.18 -7.62 -2.80
C TYR A 104 -0.29 -8.19 -1.47
N HIS A 105 0.28 -7.63 -0.40
CA HIS A 105 0.07 -8.06 0.97
C HIS A 105 -0.21 -6.82 1.84
N VAL A 106 -1.36 -6.83 2.51
CA VAL A 106 -1.78 -5.78 3.45
C VAL A 106 -1.31 -6.17 4.84
N ILE A 107 -0.40 -5.38 5.37
CA ILE A 107 0.18 -5.50 6.71
C ILE A 107 -0.60 -4.58 7.64
N SER A 108 -0.97 -5.09 8.81
CA SER A 108 -1.65 -4.30 9.84
C SER A 108 -1.21 -4.74 11.24
N ASN A 109 -1.15 -3.77 12.15
CA ASN A 109 -0.95 -4.06 13.57
C ASN A 109 -2.25 -4.49 14.29
N ILE A 110 -3.42 -4.24 13.69
CA ILE A 110 -4.74 -4.55 14.27
C ILE A 110 -5.49 -5.69 13.56
N LYS A 111 -5.12 -6.03 12.31
CA LYS A 111 -5.75 -7.10 11.53
C LYS A 111 -4.78 -8.26 11.23
N PRO A 112 -5.27 -9.45 10.85
CA PRO A 112 -4.46 -10.48 10.21
C PRO A 112 -3.84 -9.99 8.90
N LEU A 113 -2.82 -10.71 8.40
CA LEU A 113 -2.19 -10.38 7.13
C LEU A 113 -3.16 -10.79 6.02
N GLU A 114 -3.41 -9.90 5.07
CA GLU A 114 -4.24 -10.21 3.90
C GLU A 114 -3.35 -10.26 2.66
N SER A 115 -3.53 -11.29 1.82
CA SER A 115 -2.69 -11.52 0.64
C SER A 115 -3.57 -11.74 -0.58
N TYR A 116 -3.19 -11.09 -1.68
CA TYR A 116 -4.00 -11.01 -2.90
C TYR A 116 -3.14 -11.26 -4.13
N TYR A 117 -3.71 -12.00 -5.08
CA TYR A 117 -3.03 -12.50 -6.27
C TYR A 117 -3.95 -12.31 -7.48
N PRO A 118 -3.90 -11.13 -8.16
CA PRO A 118 -4.73 -10.89 -9.33
C PRO A 118 -4.49 -11.94 -10.41
N ARG A 119 -5.56 -12.58 -10.89
CA ARG A 119 -5.49 -13.48 -12.04
C ARG A 119 -5.51 -12.70 -13.35
N THR A 120 -5.21 -13.38 -14.46
CA THR A 120 -5.32 -12.79 -15.80
C THR A 120 -6.72 -12.24 -16.05
N GLY A 121 -6.78 -10.99 -16.52
CA GLY A 121 -8.02 -10.24 -16.71
C GLY A 121 -8.71 -9.75 -15.42
N GLU A 122 -8.20 -10.08 -14.24
CA GLU A 122 -8.73 -9.61 -12.96
C GLU A 122 -8.08 -8.27 -12.55
N SER A 123 -8.83 -7.48 -11.78
CA SER A 123 -8.32 -6.28 -11.12
C SER A 123 -8.72 -6.35 -9.65
N LEU A 124 -7.72 -6.42 -8.78
CA LEU A 124 -7.93 -6.37 -7.34
C LEU A 124 -7.57 -4.99 -6.83
N TYR A 125 -8.23 -4.55 -5.77
CA TYR A 125 -7.99 -3.23 -5.20
C TYR A 125 -8.16 -3.26 -3.69
N TYR A 126 -7.47 -2.35 -3.03
CA TYR A 126 -7.59 -2.14 -1.60
C TYR A 126 -7.41 -0.66 -1.25
N VAL A 127 -8.05 -0.25 -0.17
CA VAL A 127 -7.74 0.98 0.54
C VAL A 127 -8.05 0.77 2.02
N ASN A 128 -7.25 1.38 2.88
CA ASN A 128 -7.49 1.34 4.31
C ASN A 128 -8.76 2.11 4.71
N GLY A 129 -9.61 1.46 5.51
CA GLY A 129 -10.85 2.04 6.04
C GLY A 129 -12.09 1.73 5.21
N HIS A 130 -13.20 1.40 5.88
CA HIS A 130 -14.45 0.99 5.22
C HIS A 130 -15.06 2.12 4.39
N GLU A 131 -15.13 3.34 4.92
CA GLU A 131 -15.68 4.50 4.20
C GLU A 131 -14.84 4.83 2.96
N SER A 132 -13.51 4.79 3.09
CA SER A 132 -12.57 4.95 1.96
C SER A 132 -12.82 3.90 0.88
N MET A 133 -13.09 2.65 1.26
CA MET A 133 -13.37 1.56 0.31
C MET A 133 -14.62 1.86 -0.52
N LEU A 134 -15.71 2.32 0.11
CA LEU A 134 -16.94 2.68 -0.60
C LEU A 134 -16.70 3.80 -1.63
N VAL A 135 -15.85 4.79 -1.29
CA VAL A 135 -15.46 5.84 -2.22
C VAL A 135 -14.59 5.30 -3.35
N LEU A 136 -13.63 4.42 -3.06
CA LEU A 136 -12.78 3.80 -4.07
C LEU A 136 -13.62 3.02 -5.06
N GLU A 137 -14.54 2.17 -4.60
CA GLU A 137 -15.45 1.41 -5.46
C GLU A 137 -16.27 2.30 -6.38
N LYS A 138 -16.80 3.42 -5.88
CA LYS A 138 -17.50 4.41 -6.70
C LYS A 138 -16.57 5.04 -7.73
N SER A 139 -15.35 5.38 -7.32
CA SER A 139 -14.35 6.01 -8.19
C SER A 139 -13.91 5.07 -9.31
N LEU A 140 -13.69 3.79 -9.00
CA LEU A 140 -13.34 2.76 -9.98
C LEU A 140 -14.47 2.54 -11.00
N LYS A 141 -15.73 2.69 -10.60
CA LYS A 141 -16.88 2.64 -11.54
C LYS A 141 -16.93 3.83 -12.50
N ILE A 142 -16.42 4.99 -12.08
CA ILE A 142 -16.43 6.23 -12.88
C ILE A 142 -15.23 6.26 -13.84
N TYR A 143 -14.03 5.97 -13.33
CA TYR A 143 -12.78 6.15 -14.06
C TYR A 143 -12.24 4.84 -14.66
N GLY A 144 -12.67 3.69 -14.13
CA GLY A 144 -12.17 2.37 -14.51
C GLY A 144 -10.93 1.94 -13.74
N MET A 145 -10.47 0.74 -14.06
CA MET A 145 -9.24 0.12 -13.54
C MET A 145 -8.52 -0.70 -14.63
N GLY A 146 -8.85 -0.43 -15.89
CA GLY A 146 -8.35 -1.14 -17.06
C GLY A 146 -6.90 -0.81 -17.40
N THR A 147 -6.40 0.33 -16.95
CA THR A 147 -5.03 0.81 -17.18
C THR A 147 -4.50 1.50 -15.93
N ALA A 148 -3.18 1.68 -15.85
CA ALA A 148 -2.56 2.43 -14.76
C ALA A 148 -3.13 3.85 -14.63
N ASP A 149 -3.36 4.54 -15.75
CA ASP A 149 -3.92 5.90 -15.76
C ASP A 149 -5.35 5.94 -15.22
N GLN A 150 -6.20 4.96 -15.59
CA GLN A 150 -7.56 4.83 -15.06
C GLN A 150 -7.55 4.57 -13.56
N ALA A 151 -6.70 3.65 -13.11
CA ALA A 151 -6.53 3.34 -11.70
C ALA A 151 -6.06 4.56 -10.89
N GLN A 152 -5.06 5.29 -11.37
CA GLN A 152 -4.59 6.52 -10.72
C GLN A 152 -5.65 7.61 -10.69
N ALA A 153 -6.43 7.78 -11.77
CA ALA A 153 -7.53 8.74 -11.78
C ALA A 153 -8.60 8.37 -10.72
N ALA A 154 -8.96 7.09 -10.61
CA ALA A 154 -9.87 6.61 -9.57
C ALA A 154 -9.31 6.84 -8.16
N GLN A 155 -8.03 6.54 -7.92
CA GLN A 155 -7.37 6.72 -6.62
C GLN A 155 -7.20 8.20 -6.25
N THR A 156 -6.97 9.07 -7.23
CA THR A 156 -6.92 10.54 -7.03
C THR A 156 -8.30 11.09 -6.68
N HIS A 157 -9.33 10.66 -7.40
CA HIS A 157 -10.72 11.04 -7.10
C HIS A 157 -11.13 10.53 -5.71
N LEU A 158 -10.71 9.32 -5.32
CA LEU A 158 -10.87 8.81 -3.96
C LEU A 158 -10.32 9.79 -2.92
N LEU A 159 -9.08 10.27 -3.06
CA LEU A 159 -8.49 11.23 -2.12
C LEU A 159 -9.29 12.53 -2.04
N GLN A 160 -9.73 13.05 -3.20
CA GLN A 160 -10.53 14.27 -3.27
C GLN A 160 -11.87 14.12 -2.56
N GLU A 161 -12.55 12.99 -2.72
CA GLU A 161 -13.84 12.75 -2.06
C GLU A 161 -13.68 12.40 -0.58
N ALA A 162 -12.75 11.52 -0.23
CA ALA A 162 -12.49 11.08 1.14
C ALA A 162 -12.06 12.24 2.04
N SER A 163 -11.20 13.15 1.56
CA SER A 163 -10.73 14.31 2.33
C SER A 163 -11.84 15.27 2.79
N LYS A 164 -13.04 15.21 2.19
CA LYS A 164 -14.18 16.04 2.58
C LYS A 164 -14.81 15.62 3.89
N PHE A 165 -14.60 14.38 4.32
CA PHE A 165 -15.31 13.81 5.48
C PHE A 165 -14.49 12.85 6.34
N ILE A 166 -13.37 12.31 5.85
CA ILE A 166 -12.46 11.47 6.63
C ILE A 166 -11.35 12.35 7.21
N PRO A 167 -11.28 12.51 8.55
CA PRO A 167 -10.22 13.30 9.17
C PRO A 167 -8.84 12.74 8.85
N ASN A 168 -7.87 13.63 8.66
CA ASN A 168 -6.47 13.31 8.36
C ASN A 168 -6.20 12.71 6.96
N VAL A 169 -7.20 12.63 6.09
CA VAL A 169 -7.00 12.34 4.66
C VAL A 169 -6.82 13.65 3.90
N HIS A 170 -5.71 13.77 3.15
CA HIS A 170 -5.37 14.98 2.41
C HIS A 170 -5.50 14.79 0.90
N THR A 171 -5.72 15.90 0.18
CA THR A 171 -5.85 15.89 -1.29
C THR A 171 -4.52 15.80 -2.02
N ILE A 172 -3.41 16.11 -1.35
CA ILE A 172 -2.08 15.98 -1.94
C ILE A 172 -1.71 14.49 -1.93
N ALA A 173 -1.53 13.95 -3.13
CA ALA A 173 -1.26 12.55 -3.35
C ALA A 173 0.22 12.30 -3.63
N SER A 174 0.72 11.18 -3.15
CA SER A 174 1.94 10.56 -3.61
C SER A 174 1.55 9.29 -4.35
N SER A 175 2.11 9.06 -5.53
CA SER A 175 1.74 7.89 -6.35
C SER A 175 2.96 7.14 -6.87
N HIS A 176 2.85 5.83 -6.96
CA HIS A 176 3.87 4.97 -7.55
C HIS A 176 3.22 3.92 -8.44
N ILE A 177 3.79 3.69 -9.63
CA ILE A 177 3.33 2.65 -10.56
C ILE A 177 4.49 1.67 -10.79
N LEU A 178 4.24 0.39 -10.51
CA LEU A 178 5.10 -0.71 -10.96
C LEU A 178 4.48 -1.34 -12.20
N LYS A 179 5.17 -1.21 -13.34
CA LYS A 179 4.81 -1.94 -14.57
C LYS A 179 5.56 -3.25 -14.61
N LYS A 180 4.90 -4.31 -15.10
CA LYS A 180 5.57 -5.59 -15.31
C LYS A 180 6.72 -5.39 -16.32
N ALA A 181 7.90 -5.92 -16.00
CA ALA A 181 9.01 -5.93 -16.93
C ALA A 181 8.63 -6.79 -18.16
N ASN A 182 8.88 -6.25 -19.36
CA ASN A 182 8.63 -6.94 -20.63
C ASN A 182 9.61 -8.10 -20.86
#